data_AF-A0A3A5PFA2-F1
#
_entry.id   AF-A0A3A5PFA2-F1
#
_cell.length_a   1.000
_cell.length_b   1.000
_cell.length_c   1.000
_cell.angle_alpha   90.00
_cell.angle_beta   90.00
_cell.angle_gamma   90.00
#
_symmetry.space_group_name_H-M   'P 1'
#
loop_
_entity.id
_entity.type
_entity.pdbx_description
1 polymer ?
#
loop_
_entity_poly.entity_id
_entity_poly.type
_entity_poly.pdbx_seq_one_letter_code
_entity_poly.pdbx_strand_id
1 'polypeptide(L)'
;MNISVERKIASIAEKLEGVTYLFDNWVTANVRLDKMPLPAIINLLPASGKFVISRTQLRDCPNCMIAFVDKTAFDFDGVENDEVIERCKGYAVQFIRELNRSGLFEWVSDEVPYSVFYDKLDVNVTGIVIELKLKEVQGVPMC
;
A
#
# COMPACT_ATOMS: atom_id res chain seq x y z
N MET A 1 8.61 -0.51 23.12
CA MET A 1 7.93 -1.43 22.19
C MET A 1 8.21 -0.96 20.78
N ASN A 2 8.77 -1.81 19.92
CA ASN A 2 9.04 -1.44 18.54
C ASN A 2 7.70 -1.36 17.78
N ILE A 3 7.45 -0.27 17.05
CA ILE A 3 6.22 -0.10 16.25
C ILE A 3 6.32 -1.09 15.07
N SER A 4 5.26 -1.86 14.81
CA SER A 4 5.24 -2.81 13.68
C SER A 4 5.37 -2.11 12.34
N VAL A 5 5.90 -2.81 11.32
CA VAL A 5 5.98 -2.28 9.95
C VAL A 5 4.60 -1.85 9.44
N GLU A 6 3.57 -2.64 9.73
CA GLU A 6 2.18 -2.30 9.39
C GLU A 6 1.76 -0.95 9.98
N ARG A 7 2.02 -0.70 11.27
CA ARG A 7 1.64 0.57 11.90
C ARG A 7 2.41 1.76 11.36
N LYS A 8 3.67 1.56 10.96
CA LYS A 8 4.45 2.58 10.25
C LYS A 8 3.80 2.91 8.91
N ILE A 9 3.40 1.90 8.14
CA ILE A 9 2.66 2.07 6.87
C ILE A 9 1.33 2.79 7.11
N ALA A 10 0.56 2.37 8.12
CA ALA A 10 -0.71 3.00 8.49
C ALA A 10 -0.54 4.49 8.78
N SER A 11 0.46 4.87 9.58
CA SER A 11 0.73 6.29 9.89
C SER A 11 1.12 7.14 8.68
N ILE A 12 1.65 6.52 7.62
CA ILE A 12 1.93 7.20 6.35
C ILE A 12 0.64 7.35 5.54
N ALA A 13 -0.16 6.28 5.46
CA ALA A 13 -1.44 6.30 4.74
C ALA A 13 -2.45 7.29 5.36
N GLU A 14 -2.49 7.38 6.69
CA GLU A 14 -3.35 8.32 7.44
C GLU A 14 -3.05 9.80 7.16
N LYS A 15 -1.87 10.12 6.59
CA LYS A 15 -1.55 11.49 6.15
C LYS A 15 -2.19 11.86 4.81
N LEU A 16 -2.68 10.89 4.05
CA LEU A 16 -3.36 11.14 2.78
C LEU A 16 -4.83 11.48 3.09
N GLU A 17 -5.18 12.75 2.93
CA GLU A 17 -6.56 13.21 3.17
C GLU A 17 -7.53 12.59 2.15
N GLY A 18 -8.71 12.21 2.64
CA GLY A 18 -9.79 11.68 1.79
C GLY A 18 -9.61 10.24 1.32
N VAL A 19 -8.63 9.51 1.86
CA VAL A 19 -8.38 8.10 1.51
C VAL A 19 -8.50 7.21 2.75
N THR A 20 -9.23 6.10 2.61
CA THR A 20 -9.41 5.16 3.73
C THR A 20 -8.29 4.13 3.76
N TYR A 21 -7.68 3.88 4.92
CA TYR A 21 -6.68 2.82 5.07
C TYR A 21 -7.28 1.50 5.56
N LEU A 22 -6.85 0.39 4.97
CA LEU A 22 -7.22 -0.96 5.35
C LEU A 22 -5.97 -1.86 5.38
N PHE A 23 -5.86 -2.70 6.39
CA PHE A 23 -4.86 -3.78 6.45
C PHE A 23 -5.57 -5.13 6.49
N ASP A 24 -5.53 -5.87 5.38
CA ASP A 24 -6.22 -7.16 5.27
C ASP A 24 -5.73 -7.99 4.07
N ASN A 25 -6.24 -9.21 3.89
CA ASN A 25 -6.10 -9.95 2.64
C ASN A 25 -7.18 -9.54 1.63
N TRP A 26 -7.03 -9.96 0.36
CA TRP A 26 -7.99 -9.66 -0.71
C TRP A 26 -9.43 -10.10 -0.41
N VAL A 27 -9.61 -11.26 0.23
CA VAL A 27 -10.93 -11.84 0.50
C VAL A 27 -11.70 -10.99 1.49
N THR A 28 -11.08 -10.66 2.64
CA THR A 28 -11.74 -9.80 3.63
C THR A 28 -11.85 -8.36 3.14
N ALA A 29 -10.85 -7.88 2.39
CA ALA A 29 -10.87 -6.54 1.82
C ALA A 29 -12.07 -6.36 0.88
N ASN A 30 -12.34 -7.35 0.01
CA ASN A 30 -13.52 -7.35 -0.86
C ASN A 30 -14.82 -7.05 -0.10
N VAL A 31 -15.06 -7.81 0.99
CA VAL A 31 -16.27 -7.69 1.82
C VAL A 31 -16.36 -6.34 2.52
N ARG A 32 -15.20 -5.76 2.91
CA ARG A 32 -15.14 -4.48 3.61
C ARG A 32 -15.29 -3.29 2.67
N LEU A 33 -14.74 -3.38 1.46
CA LEU A 33 -14.80 -2.30 0.45
C LEU A 33 -16.23 -1.93 0.08
N ASP A 34 -17.16 -2.89 0.13
CA ASP A 34 -18.59 -2.64 -0.10
C ASP A 34 -19.20 -1.66 0.91
N LYS A 35 -18.68 -1.61 2.14
CA LYS A 35 -19.24 -0.84 3.26
C LYS A 35 -18.43 0.41 3.60
N MET A 36 -17.35 0.68 2.87
CA MET A 36 -16.39 1.72 3.21
C MET A 36 -16.38 2.84 2.17
N PRO A 37 -16.04 4.08 2.58
CA PRO A 37 -15.86 5.17 1.64
C PRO A 37 -14.60 4.92 0.79
N LEU A 38 -14.74 5.14 -0.51
CA LEU A 38 -13.68 5.09 -1.49
C LEU A 38 -13.28 6.53 -1.88
N PRO A 39 -12.01 6.79 -2.21
CA PRO A 39 -10.92 5.83 -2.47
C PRO A 39 -10.31 5.21 -1.21
N ALA A 40 -9.65 4.06 -1.36
CA ALA A 40 -8.99 3.36 -0.25
C ALA A 40 -7.58 2.84 -0.60
N ILE A 41 -6.72 2.79 0.42
CA ILE A 41 -5.41 2.17 0.43
C ILE A 41 -5.51 0.86 1.20
N ILE A 42 -5.19 -0.24 0.54
CA ILE A 42 -5.20 -1.58 1.13
C ILE A 42 -3.76 -2.04 1.24
N ASN A 43 -3.23 -2.07 2.46
CA ASN A 43 -1.98 -2.76 2.75
C ASN A 43 -2.27 -4.25 2.87
N LEU A 44 -1.86 -5.02 1.87
CA LEU A 44 -2.10 -6.45 1.86
C LEU A 44 -1.15 -7.15 2.82
N LEU A 45 -1.65 -8.19 3.49
CA LEU A 45 -0.82 -9.05 4.35
C LEU A 45 0.43 -9.49 3.57
N PRO A 46 1.64 -9.14 4.03
CA PRO A 46 2.85 -9.47 3.31
C PRO A 46 3.01 -10.99 3.27
N ALA A 47 3.08 -11.56 2.07
CA ALA A 47 3.25 -13.00 1.89
C ALA A 47 4.70 -13.46 2.15
N SER A 48 5.66 -12.53 2.11
CA SER A 48 7.08 -12.82 2.32
C SER A 48 7.85 -11.57 2.78
N GLY A 49 9.04 -11.79 3.33
CA GLY A 49 9.95 -10.74 3.76
C GLY A 49 11.35 -11.29 3.99
N LYS A 50 12.30 -10.41 4.33
CA LYS A 50 13.66 -10.78 4.68
C LYS A 50 14.08 -10.04 5.95
N PHE A 51 14.80 -10.72 6.84
CA PHE A 51 15.52 -10.04 7.90
C PHE A 51 16.89 -9.60 7.41
N VAL A 52 17.21 -8.33 7.62
CA VAL A 52 18.55 -7.79 7.41
C VAL A 52 19.24 -7.74 8.76
N ILE A 53 20.14 -8.69 8.99
CA ILE A 53 20.86 -8.85 10.25
C ILE A 53 22.22 -8.15 10.13
N SER A 54 22.50 -7.26 11.07
CA SER A 54 23.81 -6.63 11.27
C SER A 54 24.35 -7.00 12.65
N ARG A 55 25.59 -6.61 12.96
CA ARG A 55 26.21 -6.89 14.27
C ARG A 55 25.46 -6.26 15.46
N THR A 56 24.70 -5.20 15.23
CA THR A 56 24.05 -4.41 16.30
C THR A 56 22.53 -4.43 16.22
N GLN A 57 21.95 -4.73 15.05
CA GLN A 57 20.52 -4.63 14.81
C GLN A 57 20.01 -5.69 13.84
N LEU A 58 18.79 -6.13 14.05
CA LEU A 58 17.98 -6.91 13.12
C LEU A 58 16.86 -6.01 12.58
N ARG A 59 16.85 -5.78 11.27
CA ARG A 59 15.84 -4.96 10.57
C ARG A 59 14.89 -5.86 9.79
N ASP A 60 13.59 -5.58 9.86
CA ASP A 60 12.62 -6.24 9.00
C ASP A 60 12.59 -5.56 7.61
N CYS A 61 12.38 -6.38 6.58
CA CYS A 61 12.28 -5.96 5.18
C CYS A 61 11.19 -6.80 4.50
N PRO A 62 9.90 -6.54 4.80
CA PRO A 62 8.79 -7.23 4.15
C PRO A 62 8.66 -6.83 2.68
N ASN A 63 8.23 -7.78 1.87
CA ASN A 63 7.72 -7.52 0.52
C ASN A 63 6.24 -7.16 0.67
N CYS A 64 5.96 -5.86 0.67
CA CYS A 64 4.62 -5.31 0.84
C CYS A 64 3.95 -5.17 -0.52
N MET A 65 2.66 -5.49 -0.57
CA MET A 65 1.79 -5.15 -1.69
C MET A 65 0.77 -4.14 -1.18
N ILE A 66 0.73 -2.97 -1.80
CA ILE A 66 -0.19 -1.89 -1.41
C ILE A 66 -1.09 -1.59 -2.59
N ALA A 67 -2.39 -1.81 -2.41
CA ALA A 67 -3.39 -1.52 -3.42
C ALA A 67 -4.03 -0.15 -3.19
N PHE A 68 -4.24 0.58 -4.27
CA PHE A 68 -4.97 1.85 -4.31
C PHE A 68 -6.20 1.62 -5.16
N VAL A 69 -7.38 1.74 -4.55
CA VAL A 69 -8.66 1.42 -5.17
C VAL A 69 -9.59 2.61 -5.15
N ASP A 70 -10.38 2.72 -6.20
CA ASP A 70 -11.45 3.71 -6.31
C ASP A 70 -12.68 3.06 -6.96
N LYS A 71 -13.85 3.68 -6.78
CA LYS A 71 -15.09 3.21 -7.41
C LYS A 71 -15.03 3.40 -8.91
N THR A 72 -15.57 2.43 -9.63
CA THR A 72 -15.85 2.55 -11.06
C THR A 72 -17.33 2.31 -11.32
N ALA A 73 -17.91 3.07 -12.27
CA ALA A 73 -19.28 2.88 -12.70
C ALA A 73 -19.47 1.48 -13.33
N PHE A 74 -20.68 0.99 -13.58
CA PHE A 74 -20.85 -0.33 -14.23
C PHE A 74 -20.82 -0.25 -15.77
N ASP A 75 -20.99 0.95 -16.33
CA ASP A 75 -21.28 1.18 -17.76
C ASP A 75 -20.23 2.08 -18.43
N PHE A 76 -18.96 1.98 -18.02
CA PHE A 76 -17.89 2.86 -18.50
C PHE A 76 -17.26 2.37 -19.83
N ASP A 77 -16.71 3.31 -20.58
CA ASP A 77 -15.80 3.04 -21.70
C ASP A 77 -14.33 2.97 -21.23
N GLY A 78 -13.40 2.69 -22.16
CA GLY A 78 -11.98 2.58 -21.83
C GLY A 78 -11.33 3.88 -21.32
N VAL A 79 -11.94 5.04 -21.54
CA VAL A 79 -11.38 6.36 -21.19
C VAL A 79 -11.64 6.68 -19.72
N GLU A 80 -12.85 6.44 -19.22
CA GLU A 80 -13.18 6.67 -17.80
C GLU A 80 -12.36 5.76 -16.86
N ASN A 81 -12.02 4.55 -17.31
CA ASN A 81 -11.13 3.66 -16.56
C ASN A 81 -9.71 4.20 -16.47
N ASP A 82 -9.20 4.80 -17.54
CA ASP A 82 -7.85 5.37 -17.54
C ASP A 82 -7.75 6.55 -16.55
N GLU A 83 -8.80 7.37 -16.45
CA GLU A 83 -8.87 8.42 -15.43
C GLU A 83 -8.82 7.87 -13.99
N VAL A 84 -9.53 6.77 -13.72
CA VAL A 84 -9.51 6.11 -12.40
C VAL A 84 -8.12 5.58 -12.09
N ILE A 85 -7.47 4.93 -13.05
CA ILE A 85 -6.10 4.42 -12.90
C ILE A 85 -5.13 5.56 -12.63
N GLU A 86 -5.21 6.66 -13.36
CA GLU A 86 -4.35 7.82 -13.16
C GLU A 86 -4.57 8.47 -11.78
N ARG A 87 -5.82 8.52 -11.29
CA ARG A 87 -6.08 8.91 -9.89
C ARG A 87 -5.42 7.96 -8.89
N CYS A 88 -5.54 6.65 -9.09
CA CYS A 88 -4.91 5.64 -8.24
C CYS A 88 -3.36 5.74 -8.26
N LYS A 89 -2.76 5.99 -9.43
CA LYS A 89 -1.32 6.29 -9.55
C LYS A 89 -0.95 7.57 -8.80
N GLY A 90 -1.80 8.61 -8.86
CA GLY A 90 -1.64 9.82 -8.07
C GLY A 90 -1.54 9.55 -6.57
N TYR A 91 -2.44 8.74 -6.02
CA TYR A 91 -2.39 8.33 -4.61
C TYR A 91 -1.13 7.51 -4.29
N ALA A 92 -0.70 6.60 -5.18
CA ALA A 92 0.54 5.85 -5.00
C ALA A 92 1.78 6.75 -4.94
N VAL A 93 1.86 7.74 -5.84
CA VAL A 93 2.96 8.73 -5.84
C VAL A 93 2.96 9.56 -4.55
N GLN A 94 1.79 10.01 -4.09
CA GLN A 94 1.68 10.73 -2.81
C GLN A 94 2.11 9.86 -1.63
N PHE A 95 1.66 8.60 -1.61
CA PHE A 95 2.03 7.64 -0.57
C PHE A 95 3.55 7.40 -0.54
N ILE A 96 4.19 7.16 -1.70
CA ILE A 96 5.66 6.96 -1.78
C ILE A 96 6.41 8.22 -1.32
N ARG A 97 5.92 9.42 -1.68
CA ARG A 97 6.52 10.68 -1.23
C ARG A 97 6.48 10.83 0.29
N GLU A 98 5.33 10.55 0.90
CA GLU A 98 5.18 10.61 2.36
C GLU A 98 5.95 9.49 3.07
N LEU A 99 6.05 8.31 2.45
CA LEU A 99 6.88 7.21 2.92
C LEU A 99 8.36 7.61 2.98
N ASN A 100 8.89 8.17 1.90
CA ASN A 100 10.29 8.62 1.84
C ASN A 100 10.56 9.79 2.80
N ARG A 101 9.60 10.70 2.96
CA ARG A 101 9.69 11.82 3.92
C ARG A 101 9.61 11.38 5.38
N SER A 102 8.98 10.24 5.67
CA SER A 102 8.77 9.77 7.04
C SER A 102 10.07 9.44 7.78
N GLY A 103 11.12 9.05 7.06
CA GLY A 103 12.38 8.55 7.65
C GLY A 103 12.23 7.21 8.40
N LEU A 104 11.07 6.54 8.30
CA LEU A 104 10.80 5.26 8.95
C LEU A 104 11.44 4.08 8.18
N PHE A 105 11.51 4.22 6.86
CA PHE A 105 12.07 3.26 5.93
C PHE A 105 13.23 3.87 5.14
N GLU A 106 14.13 3.03 4.65
CA GLU A 106 15.15 3.44 3.69
C GLU A 106 14.47 4.02 2.44
N TRP A 107 15.14 4.98 1.82
CA TRP A 107 14.57 5.73 0.71
C TRP A 107 14.28 4.82 -0.49
N VAL A 108 13.02 4.78 -0.90
CA VAL A 108 12.58 4.07 -2.11
C VAL A 108 12.97 4.93 -3.32
N SER A 109 14.03 4.52 -4.02
CA SER A 109 14.58 5.21 -5.21
C SER A 109 14.62 4.34 -6.47
N ASP A 110 14.33 3.06 -6.35
CA ASP A 110 14.35 2.12 -7.47
C ASP A 110 13.00 2.07 -8.20
N GLU A 111 12.97 1.34 -9.32
CA GLU A 111 11.75 1.02 -10.05
C GLU A 111 10.74 0.29 -9.14
N VAL A 112 9.56 0.89 -8.97
CA VAL A 112 8.45 0.29 -8.22
C VAL A 112 7.50 -0.35 -9.23
N PRO A 113 7.47 -1.69 -9.33
CA PRO A 113 6.53 -2.35 -10.22
C PRO A 113 5.11 -2.11 -9.72
N TYR A 114 4.19 -1.88 -10.65
CA TYR A 114 2.77 -1.79 -10.37
C TYR A 114 1.98 -2.71 -11.31
N SER A 115 0.88 -3.24 -10.81
CA SER A 115 -0.08 -4.04 -11.56
C SER A 115 -1.43 -3.34 -11.51
N VAL A 116 -2.13 -3.28 -12.64
CA VAL A 116 -3.52 -2.80 -12.67
C VAL A 116 -4.45 -4.00 -12.50
N PHE A 117 -5.53 -3.82 -11.74
CA PHE A 117 -6.61 -4.78 -11.70
C PHE A 117 -7.93 -4.07 -11.92
N TYR A 118 -8.74 -4.73 -12.75
CA TYR A 118 -10.10 -4.36 -13.08
C TYR A 118 -10.97 -5.48 -12.55
N ASP A 119 -12.05 -5.13 -11.85
CA ASP A 119 -13.20 -6.01 -11.62
C ASP A 119 -12.81 -7.47 -11.22
N LYS A 120 -12.03 -7.59 -10.15
CA LYS A 120 -11.66 -8.88 -9.52
C LYS A 120 -12.38 -9.10 -8.18
N LEU A 121 -13.31 -8.22 -7.84
CA LEU A 121 -13.93 -8.07 -6.53
C LEU A 121 -15.45 -7.94 -6.75
N ASP A 122 -16.28 -8.33 -5.77
CA ASP A 122 -17.76 -8.29 -5.91
C ASP A 122 -18.29 -6.85 -6.06
N VAL A 123 -17.44 -5.86 -5.77
CA VAL A 123 -17.67 -4.43 -5.94
C VAL A 123 -16.95 -3.96 -7.19
N ASN A 124 -17.63 -3.20 -8.05
CA ASN A 124 -17.03 -2.55 -9.23
C ASN A 124 -15.95 -1.55 -8.81
N VAL A 125 -14.73 -2.04 -8.62
CA VAL A 125 -13.56 -1.24 -8.28
C VAL A 125 -12.46 -1.48 -9.29
N THR A 126 -11.75 -0.41 -9.59
CA THR A 126 -10.51 -0.45 -10.35
C THR A 126 -9.42 0.13 -9.46
N GLY A 127 -8.23 -0.42 -9.62
CA GLY A 127 -7.11 0.00 -8.82
C GLY A 127 -5.79 -0.46 -9.36
N ILE A 128 -4.74 0.02 -8.69
CA ILE A 128 -3.37 -0.42 -8.91
C ILE A 128 -2.82 -1.05 -7.64
N VAL A 129 -1.95 -2.04 -7.79
CA VAL A 129 -1.16 -2.60 -6.71
C VAL A 129 0.28 -2.24 -6.97
N ILE A 130 0.96 -1.63 -6.00
CA ILE A 130 2.41 -1.45 -6.04
C ILE A 130 3.08 -2.50 -5.17
N GLU A 131 4.23 -3.00 -5.60
CA GLU A 131 5.05 -3.90 -4.79
C GLU A 131 6.27 -3.14 -4.27
N LEU A 132 6.40 -3.08 -2.95
CA LEU A 132 7.45 -2.33 -2.27
C LEU A 132 8.26 -3.25 -1.36
N LYS A 133 9.58 -3.09 -1.40
CA LYS A 133 10.49 -3.67 -0.41
C LYS A 133 10.80 -2.62 0.63
N LEU A 134 10.14 -2.70 1.78
CA LEU A 134 10.24 -1.68 2.81
C LEU A 134 11.27 -2.08 3.85
N LYS A 135 12.48 -1.53 3.76
CA LYS A 135 13.55 -1.80 4.72
C LYS A 135 13.52 -0.77 5.84
N GLU A 136 13.34 -1.22 7.08
CA GLU A 136 13.32 -0.31 8.24
C GLU A 136 14.68 0.38 8.47
N VAL A 137 14.68 1.67 8.79
CA VAL A 137 15.92 2.41 9.15
C VAL A 137 16.45 1.95 10.50
N GLN A 138 15.55 1.74 11.47
CA GLN A 138 15.88 1.26 12.81
C GLN A 138 15.23 -0.10 13.04
N GLY A 139 16.08 -1.10 13.30
CA GLY A 139 15.68 -2.45 13.65
C GLY A 139 15.68 -2.69 15.16
N VAL A 140 15.35 -3.92 15.56
CA VAL A 140 15.47 -4.37 16.95
C VAL A 140 16.96 -4.50 17.31
N PRO A 141 17.44 -3.92 18.42
CA PRO A 141 18.82 -4.11 18.87
C PRO A 141 19.08 -5.57 19.23
N MET A 142 20.24 -6.09 18.86
CA MET A 142 20.66 -7.48 19.11
C MET A 142 21.37 -7.64 20.47
N CYS A 143 21.05 -6.80 21.46
CA CYS A 143 21.70 -6.76 22.78
C CYS A 143 20.72 -7.16 23.90
#